data_AF-A0A7K4SET2-F1
#
_entry.id   AF-A0A7K4SET2-F1
#
_cell.length_a   1.000
_cell.length_b   1.000
_cell.length_c   1.000
_cell.angle_alpha   90.00
_cell.angle_beta   90.00
_cell.angle_gamma   90.00
#
_symmetry.space_group_name_H-M   'P 1'
#
loop_
_entity.id
_entity.type
_entity.pdbx_description
1 polymer ?
#
loop_
_entity_poly.entity_id
_entity_poly.type
_entity_poly.pdbx_seq_one_letter_code
_entity_poly.pdbx_strand_id
1 'polypeptide(L)' 'QGYQWLKDKILSEEGRRQQAKLKELQAIAERLGCTLPQLAIAWCLRNEGVSSVLLGASNTDQLMENIGAIQV' A
#
# COMPACT_ATOMS: atom_id res chain seq x y z
N GLN A 1 1.46 17.20 16.97
CA GLN A 1 0.40 16.35 17.54
C GLN A 1 -0.73 16.26 16.51
N GLY A 2 -1.12 15.07 16.04
CA GLY A 2 -2.11 14.98 14.94
C GLY A 2 -2.48 13.56 14.46
N TYR A 3 -1.65 12.55 14.74
CA TYR A 3 -1.88 11.17 14.25
C TYR A 3 -2.39 10.20 15.32
N GLN A 4 -2.95 10.68 16.43
CA GLN A 4 -3.43 9.80 17.50
C GLN A 4 -4.55 8.88 17.00
N TRP A 5 -5.51 9.45 16.26
CA TRP A 5 -6.58 8.69 15.61
C TRP A 5 -6.07 7.55 14.70
N LEU A 6 -4.94 7.78 14.01
CA LEU A 6 -4.33 6.79 13.11
C LEU A 6 -3.66 5.67 13.90
N LYS A 7 -2.95 6.01 14.98
CA LYS A 7 -2.36 5.03 15.90
C LYS A 7 -3.45 4.15 16.51
N ASP A 8 -4.53 4.75 17.00
CA ASP A 8 -5.64 4.02 17.63
C ASP A 8 -6.31 3.07 16.63
N LYS A 9 -6.48 3.51 15.38
CA LYS A 9 -7.00 2.66 14.29
C LYS A 9 -6.07 1.47 14.00
N ILE A 10 -4.77 1.70 13.89
CA ILE A 10 -3.78 0.65 13.60
C ILE A 10 -3.67 -0.36 14.75
N LEU A 11 -3.75 0.10 16.00
CA LEU A 11 -3.62 -0.73 17.20
C LEU A 11 -4.92 -1.45 17.60
N SER A 12 -6.05 -1.08 17.00
CA SER A 12 -7.33 -1.77 17.19
C SER A 12 -7.28 -3.25 16.81
N GLU A 13 -8.27 -4.03 17.23
CA GLU A 13 -8.38 -5.44 16.81
C GLU A 13 -8.49 -5.59 15.29
N GLU A 14 -9.29 -4.73 14.65
CA GLU A 14 -9.41 -4.72 13.19
C GLU A 14 -8.08 -4.33 12.52
N GLY A 15 -7.36 -3.34 13.05
CA GLY A 15 -6.03 -2.98 12.58
C GLY A 15 -5.05 -4.15 12.65
N ARG A 16 -5.07 -4.92 13.75
CA ARG A 16 -4.27 -6.15 13.89
C ARG A 16 -4.64 -7.23 12.87
N ARG A 17 -5.93 -7.41 12.56
CA ARG A 17 -6.39 -8.34 11.51
C ARG A 17 -5.93 -7.91 10.12
N GLN A 18 -5.97 -6.60 9.84
CA GLN A 18 -5.45 -6.04 8.58
C GLN A 18 -3.94 -6.26 8.46
N GLN A 19 -3.18 -6.02 9.53
CA GLN A 19 -1.73 -6.27 9.55
C GLN A 19 -1.38 -7.75 9.30
N ALA A 20 -2.18 -8.69 9.78
CA ALA A 20 -1.98 -10.11 9.48
C ALA A 20 -2.13 -10.39 7.96
N LYS A 21 -3.18 -9.85 7.33
CA LYS A 21 -3.37 -9.96 5.87
C LYS A 21 -2.25 -9.28 5.08
N LEU A 22 -1.76 -8.12 5.53
CA LEU A 22 -0.64 -7.43 4.88
C LEU A 22 0.64 -8.28 4.90
N LYS A 23 0.90 -9.03 5.98
CA LYS A 23 2.03 -9.98 6.04
C LYS A 23 1.92 -11.09 5.01
N GLU A 24 0.72 -11.60 4.76
CA GLU A 24 0.50 -12.61 3.71
C GLU A 24 0.71 -12.02 2.31
N LEU A 25 0.23 -10.79 2.07
CA LEU A 25 0.45 -10.08 0.80
C LEU A 25 1.92 -9.71 0.57
N GLN A 26 2.68 -9.44 1.64
CA GLN A 26 4.12 -9.15 1.57
C GLN A 26 4.88 -10.29 0.88
N ALA A 27 4.55 -11.55 1.17
CA ALA A 27 5.17 -12.71 0.51
C ALA A 27 4.85 -12.76 -1.00
N ILE A 28 3.72 -12.22 -1.44
CA ILE A 28 3.36 -12.11 -2.85
C ILE A 28 4.17 -11.00 -3.51
N ALA A 29 4.27 -9.84 -2.86
CA ALA A 29 5.06 -8.70 -3.34
C ALA A 29 6.53 -9.10 -3.57
N GLU A 30 7.13 -9.82 -2.61
CA GLU A 30 8.49 -10.34 -2.71
C GLU A 30 8.68 -11.31 -3.88
N ARG A 31 7.72 -12.22 -4.11
CA ARG A 31 7.76 -13.15 -5.25
C ARG A 31 7.66 -12.44 -6.60
N LEU A 32 6.99 -11.29 -6.64
CA LEU A 32 6.86 -10.43 -7.82
C LEU A 32 8.01 -9.42 -7.95
N GLY A 33 8.93 -9.37 -6.98
CA GLY A 33 10.06 -8.44 -7.00
C GLY A 33 9.67 -6.98 -6.81
N CYS A 34 8.54 -6.71 -6.13
CA CYS A 34 8.04 -5.36 -5.87
C CYS A 34 7.79 -5.12 -4.39
N THR A 35 7.58 -3.85 -4.00
CA THR A 35 7.17 -3.51 -2.64
C THR A 35 5.66 -3.68 -2.45
N LEU A 36 5.21 -3.83 -1.20
CA LEU A 36 3.78 -3.96 -0.91
C LEU A 36 2.95 -2.73 -1.33
N PRO A 37 3.42 -1.47 -1.16
CA PRO A 37 2.77 -0.31 -1.75
C PRO A 37 2.66 -0.39 -3.28
N GLN A 38 3.71 -0.81 -3.96
CA GLN A 38 3.70 -0.97 -5.41
C GLN A 38 2.66 -2.01 -5.86
N LEU A 39 2.63 -3.18 -5.21
CA LEU A 39 1.63 -4.21 -5.46
C LEU A 39 0.21 -3.68 -5.28
N ALA A 40 -0.06 -2.91 -4.21
CA ALA A 40 -1.38 -2.36 -3.94
C ALA A 40 -1.83 -1.36 -5.01
N ILE A 41 -0.94 -0.48 -5.47
CA ILE A 41 -1.22 0.50 -6.53
C ILE A 41 -1.45 -0.20 -7.88
N ALA A 42 -0.57 -1.14 -8.24
CA ALA A 42 -0.69 -1.94 -9.47
C ALA A 42 -2.01 -2.74 -9.48
N TRP A 43 -2.42 -3.28 -8.33
CA TRP A 43 -3.70 -3.96 -8.18
C TRP A 43 -4.90 -3.05 -8.45
N CYS A 44 -4.86 -1.79 -7.97
CA CYS A 44 -5.90 -0.80 -8.29
C CYS A 44 -5.95 -0.48 -9.79
N LEU A 45 -4.79 -0.31 -10.43
CA LEU A 45 -4.68 0.01 -11.86
C LEU A 45 -5.03 -1.16 -12.78
N ARG A 46 -4.94 -2.41 -12.30
CA ARG A 46 -5.31 -3.61 -13.06
C ARG A 46 -6.78 -3.60 -13.52
N ASN A 47 -7.66 -2.93 -12.78
CA ASN A 47 -9.08 -2.88 -13.12
C ASN A 47 -9.33 -1.87 -14.25
N GLU A 48 -9.81 -2.33 -15.42
CA GLU A 48 -10.10 -1.47 -16.57
C GLU A 48 -11.13 -0.36 -16.28
N GLY A 49 -11.96 -0.51 -15.24
CA GLY A 49 -12.88 0.55 -14.80
C GLY A 49 -12.21 1.70 -14.03
N VAL A 50 -10.93 1.57 -13.68
CA VAL A 50 -10.17 2.61 -12.95
C VAL A 50 -9.36 3.43 -13.95
N SER A 51 -9.75 4.69 -14.15
CA SER A 51 -9.02 5.59 -15.06
C SER A 51 -7.75 6.18 -14.43
N SER A 52 -7.71 6.33 -13.10
CA SER A 52 -6.57 6.90 -12.39
C SER A 52 -6.56 6.51 -10.90
N VAL A 53 -5.37 6.48 -10.30
CA VAL A 53 -5.15 6.28 -8.86
C VAL A 53 -4.45 7.51 -8.29
N LEU A 54 -5.07 8.15 -7.29
CA LEU A 54 -4.51 9.31 -6.61
C LEU A 54 -3.48 8.86 -5.56
N LEU A 55 -2.23 9.33 -5.70
CA LEU A 55 -1.14 9.00 -4.79
C LEU A 55 -0.98 10.08 -3.71
N GLY A 56 -0.76 9.65 -2.47
CA GLY A 56 -0.33 10.51 -1.37
C GLY A 56 1.03 10.05 -0.84
N ALA A 57 1.98 10.98 -0.70
CA ALA A 57 3.32 10.71 -0.19
C ALA A 57 3.76 11.86 0.73
N SER A 58 4.43 11.54 1.83
CA SER A 58 4.96 12.56 2.77
C SER A 58 6.41 12.96 2.46
N ASN A 59 7.06 12.24 1.54
CA ASN A 59 8.39 12.55 1.04
C ASN A 59 8.57 12.04 -0.40
N THR A 60 9.69 12.41 -1.02
CA THR A 60 10.02 12.06 -2.40
C THR A 60 10.26 10.57 -2.57
N ASP A 61 10.89 9.89 -1.61
CA ASP A 61 11.24 8.48 -1.73
C ASP A 61 9.98 7.61 -1.82
N GLN A 62 8.97 7.91 -1.00
CA GLN A 62 7.65 7.28 -1.08
C GLN A 62 6.96 7.55 -2.42
N LEU A 63 7.07 8.78 -2.93
CA LEU A 63 6.48 9.11 -4.23
C LEU A 63 7.15 8.30 -5.35
N MET A 64 8.48 8.22 -5.34
CA MET A 64 9.25 7.45 -6.33
C MET A 64 8.98 5.95 -6.23
N GLU A 65 8.88 5.41 -5.01
CA GLU A 65 8.47 4.02 -4.78
C GLU A 65 7.08 3.75 -5.36
N ASN A 66 6.10 4.61 -5.05
CA ASN A 66 4.72 4.47 -5.52
C ASN A 66 4.61 4.56 -7.06
N ILE A 67 5.37 5.44 -7.71
CA ILE A 67 5.41 5.54 -9.19
C ILE A 67 5.95 4.24 -9.81
N GLY A 68 6.87 3.56 -9.12
CA GLY A 68 7.41 2.26 -9.54
C GLY A 68 6.38 1.14 -9.71
N ALA A 69 5.16 1.33 -9.18
CA ALA A 69 4.05 0.40 -9.36
C ALA A 69 3.67 0.15 -10.82
N ILE A 70 4.01 1.05 -11.74
CA ILE A 70 3.72 0.90 -13.19
C ILE A 70 4.55 -0.25 -13.82
N GLN A 71 5.63 -0.68 -13.17
CA GLN A 71 6.49 -1.78 -13.64
C GLN A 71 6.14 -3.15 -13.03
N VAL A 72 5.10 -3.21 -12.18
CA VAL A 72 4.61 -4.43 -11.51
C VAL A 72 3.49 -5.06 -12.30
#